data_AF-A0A5E4KUQ7-F1
#
_entry.id   AF-A0A5E4KUQ7-F1
#
_cell.length_a   1.000
_cell.length_b   1.000
_cell.length_c   1.000
_cell.angle_alpha   90.00
_cell.angle_beta   90.00
_cell.angle_gamma   90.00
#
_symmetry.space_group_name_H-M   'P 1'
#
loop_
_entity.id
_entity.type
_entity.pdbx_description
1 polymer ?
#
loop_
_entity_poly.entity_id
_entity_poly.type
_entity_poly.pdbx_seq_one_letter_code
_entity_poly.pdbx_strand_id
1 'polypeptide(L)'
;MEEVKPQTEKDKVLADLERMLEGLSENSKQPILELIRKRKVELGLLSSDLPNAGYKLRKRRTQPKPAHGTDKINREAGKDSLRKIALGVGRVSETRETKPQDIDVKDEPLKKDKKTLEEADSYKY
;
A
#
# COMPACT_ATOMS: atom_id res chain seq x y z
N MET A 1 -33.71 1.33 -14.35
CA MET A 1 -32.63 2.05 -13.64
C MET A 1 -32.69 1.56 -12.21
N GLU A 2 -31.71 0.75 -11.78
CA GLU A 2 -31.67 0.27 -10.39
C GLU A 2 -31.19 1.42 -9.50
N GLU A 3 -32.02 1.81 -8.52
CA GLU A 3 -31.62 2.75 -7.48
C GLU A 3 -30.60 2.06 -6.57
N VAL A 4 -29.33 2.41 -6.77
CA VAL A 4 -28.23 2.00 -5.90
C VAL A 4 -28.44 2.67 -4.55
N LYS A 5 -28.90 1.89 -3.56
CA LYS A 5 -29.10 2.40 -2.21
C LYS A 5 -27.76 2.79 -1.59
N PRO A 6 -27.63 4.01 -1.02
CA PRO A 6 -26.39 4.48 -0.45
C PRO A 6 -25.99 3.65 0.77
N GLN A 7 -24.87 2.93 0.69
CA GLN A 7 -24.41 2.01 1.75
C GLN A 7 -23.46 2.67 2.76
N THR A 8 -23.05 3.93 2.54
CA THR A 8 -22.13 4.64 3.44
C THR A 8 -22.57 6.07 3.74
N GLU A 9 -22.14 6.64 4.87
CA GLU A 9 -22.44 8.05 5.22
C GLU A 9 -21.93 9.05 4.17
N LYS A 10 -20.82 8.71 3.49
CA LYS A 10 -20.22 9.50 2.40
C LYS A 10 -21.13 9.62 1.19
N ASP A 11 -21.98 8.63 1.00
CA ASP A 11 -22.94 8.52 -0.09
C ASP A 11 -24.13 9.49 0.12
N LYS A 12 -24.52 9.72 1.39
CA LYS A 12 -25.63 10.63 1.75
C LYS A 12 -25.31 12.09 1.43
N VAL A 13 -24.10 12.55 1.77
CA VAL A 13 -23.69 13.94 1.53
C VAL A 13 -23.68 14.26 0.03
N LEU A 14 -23.23 13.33 -0.81
CA LEU A 14 -23.23 13.50 -2.26
C LEU A 14 -24.66 13.51 -2.84
N ALA A 15 -25.55 12.67 -2.32
CA ALA A 15 -26.97 12.68 -2.72
C ALA A 15 -27.68 13.98 -2.31
N ASP A 16 -27.40 14.51 -1.11
CA ASP A 16 -27.95 15.79 -0.67
C ASP A 16 -27.45 16.96 -1.53
N LEU A 17 -26.18 16.94 -1.94
CA LEU A 17 -25.64 17.92 -2.89
C LEU A 17 -26.31 17.82 -4.26
N GLU A 18 -26.55 16.61 -4.78
CA GLU A 18 -27.31 16.43 -6.03
C GLU A 18 -28.72 16.99 -5.92
N ARG A 19 -29.40 16.80 -4.78
CA ARG A 19 -30.73 17.37 -4.53
C ARG A 19 -30.71 18.90 -4.46
N MET A 20 -29.69 19.49 -3.84
CA MET A 20 -29.54 20.96 -3.80
C MET A 20 -29.30 21.57 -5.18
N LEU A 21 -28.72 20.80 -6.11
CA LEU A 21 -28.44 21.23 -7.48
C LEU A 21 -29.66 21.18 -8.40
N GLU A 22 -30.78 20.57 -8.00
CA GLU A 22 -32.00 20.48 -8.84
C GLU A 22 -32.63 21.86 -9.11
N GLY A 23 -32.43 22.85 -8.23
CA GLY A 23 -32.97 24.20 -8.38
C GLY A 23 -32.13 25.14 -9.25
N LEU A 24 -30.97 24.70 -9.76
CA LEU A 24 -30.06 25.54 -10.54
C LEU A 24 -30.27 25.38 -12.05
N SER A 25 -29.85 26.38 -12.82
CA SER A 25 -29.87 26.29 -14.29
C SER A 25 -28.82 25.27 -14.77
N GLU A 26 -29.15 24.52 -15.83
CA GLU A 26 -28.31 23.43 -16.36
C GLU A 26 -26.85 23.84 -16.61
N ASN A 27 -26.62 25.05 -17.13
CA ASN A 27 -25.25 25.56 -17.38
C ASN A 27 -24.42 25.73 -16.09
N SER A 28 -25.06 26.15 -15.00
CA SER A 28 -24.38 26.29 -13.69
C SER A 28 -24.26 24.96 -12.95
N LYS A 29 -25.17 24.03 -13.24
CA LYS A 29 -25.26 22.69 -12.64
C LYS A 29 -24.19 21.74 -13.18
N GLN A 30 -23.95 21.78 -14.49
CA GLN A 30 -23.03 20.89 -15.20
C GLN A 30 -21.62 20.79 -14.57
N PRO A 31 -20.90 21.89 -14.27
CA PRO A 31 -19.56 21.79 -13.69
C PRO A 31 -19.58 21.15 -12.29
N ILE A 32 -20.63 21.40 -11.50
CA ILE A 32 -20.74 20.86 -10.15
C ILE A 32 -21.08 19.37 -10.18
N LEU A 33 -21.97 18.95 -11.09
CA LEU A 33 -22.26 17.52 -11.31
C LEU A 33 -21.01 16.77 -11.76
N GLU A 34 -20.17 17.38 -12.57
CA GLU A 34 -18.92 16.76 -13.04
C GLU A 34 -17.94 16.52 -11.86
N LEU A 35 -17.87 17.47 -10.92
CA LEU A 35 -17.09 17.31 -9.68
C LEU A 35 -17.65 16.20 -8.79
N ILE A 36 -18.98 16.13 -8.64
CA ILE A 36 -19.64 15.06 -7.89
C ILE A 36 -19.34 13.69 -8.52
N ARG A 37 -19.44 13.58 -9.85
CA ARG A 37 -19.13 12.34 -10.58
C ARG A 37 -17.68 11.90 -10.36
N LYS A 38 -16.71 12.83 -10.47
CA LYS A 38 -15.29 12.55 -10.18
C LYS A 38 -15.11 12.02 -8.76
N ARG A 39 -15.76 12.64 -7.77
CA ARG A 39 -15.67 12.20 -6.38
C ARG A 39 -16.33 10.83 -6.14
N LYS A 40 -17.46 10.54 -6.78
CA LYS A 40 -18.09 9.21 -6.75
C LYS A 40 -17.18 8.13 -7.31
N VAL A 41 -16.44 8.42 -8.39
CA VAL A 41 -15.43 7.51 -8.95
C VAL A 41 -14.26 7.31 -7.98
N GLU A 42 -13.71 8.37 -7.39
CA GLU A 42 -12.62 8.27 -6.41
C GLU A 42 -13.00 7.47 -5.16
N LEU A 43 -14.26 7.59 -4.71
CA LEU A 43 -14.79 6.84 -3.58
C LEU A 43 -15.17 5.39 -3.92
N GLY A 44 -15.09 5.00 -5.20
CA GLY A 44 -15.50 3.67 -5.66
C GLY A 44 -17.01 3.45 -5.67
N LEU A 45 -17.80 4.52 -5.59
CA LEU A 45 -19.27 4.50 -5.64
C LEU A 45 -19.79 4.43 -7.07
N LEU A 46 -18.99 4.89 -8.04
CA LEU A 46 -19.27 4.83 -9.47
C LEU A 46 -18.09 4.19 -10.21
N SER A 47 -18.39 3.38 -11.23
CA SER A 47 -17.37 2.92 -12.17
C SER A 47 -16.82 4.08 -13.00
N SER A 48 -15.50 4.16 -13.14
CA SER A 48 -14.88 5.11 -14.07
C SER A 48 -15.22 4.75 -15.51
N ASP A 49 -15.58 5.73 -16.34
CA ASP A 49 -15.77 5.53 -17.79
C ASP A 49 -14.44 5.37 -18.55
N LEU A 50 -13.31 5.57 -17.86
CA LEU A 50 -12.00 5.43 -18.46
C LEU A 50 -11.71 3.95 -18.75
N PRO A 51 -11.18 3.62 -19.94
CA PRO A 51 -10.77 2.26 -20.24
C PRO A 51 -9.69 1.83 -19.25
N ASN A 52 -9.79 0.59 -18.77
CA ASN A 52 -8.74 0.02 -17.94
C ASN A 52 -7.42 0.11 -18.71
N ALA A 53 -6.38 0.69 -18.09
CA ALA A 53 -5.12 1.03 -18.75
C ALA A 53 -4.39 -0.18 -19.36
N GLY A 54 -4.87 -1.41 -19.17
CA GLY A 54 -4.42 -2.60 -19.90
C GLY A 54 -3.05 -3.13 -19.47
N TYR A 55 -2.26 -2.33 -18.77
CA TYR A 55 -0.99 -2.72 -18.21
C TYR A 55 -1.19 -3.73 -17.07
N LYS A 56 -0.83 -4.99 -17.35
CA LYS A 56 -0.70 -6.02 -16.32
C LYS A 56 0.73 -5.99 -15.83
N LEU A 57 0.94 -5.68 -14.55
CA LEU A 57 2.23 -5.94 -13.89
C LEU A 57 2.58 -7.41 -14.11
N ARG A 58 3.77 -7.68 -14.64
CA ARG A 58 4.28 -9.04 -14.74
C ARG A 58 4.20 -9.66 -13.35
N LYS A 59 3.39 -10.70 -13.18
CA LYS A 59 3.32 -11.42 -11.91
C LYS A 59 4.75 -11.84 -11.58
N ARG A 60 5.31 -11.30 -10.48
CA ARG A 60 6.59 -11.78 -9.97
C ARG A 60 6.45 -13.29 -9.82
N ARG A 61 7.45 -14.05 -10.28
CA ARG A 61 7.52 -15.49 -9.98
C ARG A 61 7.25 -15.64 -8.49
N THR A 62 6.21 -16.39 -8.17
CA THR A 62 5.80 -16.65 -6.79
C THR A 62 7.05 -17.15 -6.06
N GLN A 63 7.62 -16.31 -5.19
CA GLN A 63 8.66 -16.78 -4.29
C GLN A 63 8.03 -17.95 -3.51
N PRO A 64 8.71 -19.10 -3.40
CA PRO A 64 8.18 -20.22 -2.67
C PRO A 64 7.79 -19.72 -1.28
N LYS A 65 6.51 -19.93 -0.89
CA LYS A 65 6.10 -19.67 0.49
C LYS A 65 7.06 -20.48 1.37
N PRO A 66 7.67 -19.89 2.41
CA PRO A 66 8.49 -20.66 3.33
C PRO A 66 7.63 -21.83 3.80
N ALA A 67 8.16 -23.05 3.66
CA ALA A 67 7.45 -24.25 4.06
C ALA A 67 7.01 -24.08 5.51
N HIS A 68 5.74 -24.35 5.81
CA HIS A 68 5.19 -24.46 7.16
C HIS A 68 5.77 -25.69 7.90
N GLY A 69 7.10 -25.82 7.92
CA GLY A 69 7.85 -26.81 8.68
C GLY A 69 8.37 -26.28 10.02
N THR A 70 8.30 -24.97 10.26
CA THR A 70 8.87 -24.35 11.46
C THR A 70 7.87 -24.14 12.60
N ASP A 71 6.57 -24.31 12.39
CA ASP A 71 5.56 -24.01 13.43
C ASP A 71 5.61 -24.96 14.64
N LYS A 72 6.14 -26.18 14.47
CA LYS A 72 6.38 -27.09 15.60
C LYS A 72 7.73 -26.84 16.27
N ILE A 73 8.79 -26.62 15.50
CA ILE A 73 10.14 -26.36 16.01
C ILE A 73 10.19 -25.02 16.77
N ASN A 74 9.46 -23.99 16.31
CA ASN A 74 9.39 -22.68 16.97
C ASN A 74 8.57 -22.67 18.26
N ARG A 75 7.57 -23.56 18.43
CA ARG A 75 6.77 -23.61 19.66
C ARG A 75 7.54 -24.20 20.84
N GLU A 76 8.39 -25.19 20.59
CA GLU A 76 9.26 -25.77 21.62
C GLU A 76 10.46 -24.85 21.90
N ALA A 77 11.13 -24.36 20.84
CA ALA A 77 12.23 -23.39 20.99
C ALA A 77 11.77 -22.08 21.67
N GLY A 78 10.54 -21.64 21.43
CA GLY A 78 9.95 -20.46 22.08
C GLY A 78 9.64 -20.66 23.57
N LYS A 79 9.31 -21.88 24.01
CA LYS A 79 9.10 -22.17 25.45
C LYS A 79 10.43 -22.19 26.20
N ASP A 80 11.48 -22.74 25.60
CA ASP A 80 12.80 -22.78 26.22
C ASP A 80 13.49 -21.41 26.24
N SER A 81 13.28 -20.57 25.21
CA SER A 81 13.76 -19.19 25.22
C SER A 81 13.06 -18.35 26.29
N LEU A 82 11.74 -18.49 26.44
CA LEU A 82 10.98 -17.82 27.50
C LEU A 82 11.42 -18.27 28.90
N ARG A 83 11.71 -19.56 29.12
CA ARG A 83 12.28 -20.04 30.39
C ARG A 83 13.66 -19.45 30.67
N LYS A 84 14.55 -19.37 29.67
CA LYS A 84 15.88 -18.76 29.82
C LYS A 84 15.80 -17.27 30.15
N ILE A 85 14.88 -16.54 29.53
CA ILE A 85 14.64 -15.13 29.83
C ILE A 85 14.11 -14.99 31.25
N ALA A 86 13.10 -15.77 31.65
CA ALA A 86 12.54 -15.74 33.00
C ALA A 86 13.59 -16.03 34.09
N LEU A 87 14.54 -16.92 33.84
CA LEU A 87 15.67 -17.20 34.75
C LEU A 87 16.67 -16.02 34.86
N GLY A 88 16.69 -15.11 33.88
CA GLY A 88 17.53 -13.92 33.85
C GLY A 88 16.86 -12.64 34.36
N VAL A 89 15.53 -12.59 34.45
CA VAL A 89 14.81 -11.43 34.99
C VAL A 89 15.17 -11.25 36.48
N GLY A 90 15.79 -10.11 36.81
CA GLY A 90 16.25 -9.79 38.17
C GLY A 90 17.70 -10.16 38.49
N ARG A 91 18.42 -10.82 37.58
CA ARG A 91 19.87 -11.04 37.69
C ARG A 91 20.61 -9.98 36.86
N VAL A 92 21.31 -9.07 37.52
CA VAL A 92 22.30 -8.20 36.87
C VAL A 92 23.57 -9.03 36.68
N SER A 93 23.81 -9.51 35.47
CA SER A 93 25.12 -10.04 35.08
C SER A 93 25.95 -8.89 34.52
N GLU A 94 27.13 -8.64 35.08
CA GLU A 94 28.10 -7.72 34.47
C GLU A 94 28.35 -8.14 33.02
N THR A 95 28.06 -7.24 32.09
CA THR A 95 28.37 -7.43 30.67
C THR A 95 29.88 -7.54 30.54
N ARG A 96 30.39 -8.77 30.37
CA ARG A 96 31.77 -8.99 29.97
C ARG A 96 32.03 -8.17 28.72
N GLU A 97 32.98 -7.26 28.84
CA GLU A 97 33.49 -6.33 27.82
C GLU A 97 33.14 -6.76 26.40
N THR A 98 32.11 -6.14 25.83
CA THR A 98 31.87 -6.23 24.39
C THR A 98 33.03 -5.51 23.72
N LYS A 99 34.01 -6.27 23.23
CA LYS A 99 35.07 -5.72 22.39
C LYS A 99 34.41 -5.05 21.19
N PRO A 100 34.65 -3.75 20.94
CA PRO A 100 34.21 -3.13 19.70
C PRO A 100 34.87 -3.90 18.56
N GLN A 101 34.04 -4.47 17.68
CA GLN A 101 34.53 -4.94 16.39
C GLN A 101 34.59 -3.72 15.49
N ASP A 102 35.80 -3.28 15.17
CA ASP A 102 36.02 -2.30 14.12
C ASP A 102 35.51 -2.92 12.82
N ILE A 103 34.42 -2.35 12.29
CA ILE A 103 33.88 -2.75 11.00
C ILE A 103 34.81 -2.11 9.97
N ASP A 104 35.68 -2.92 9.38
CA ASP A 104 36.53 -2.51 8.26
C ASP A 104 35.64 -2.22 7.05
N VAL A 105 35.24 -0.95 6.90
CA VAL A 105 34.47 -0.48 5.74
C VAL A 105 35.44 -0.48 4.57
N LYS A 106 35.40 -1.55 3.77
CA LYS A 106 36.13 -1.57 2.50
C LYS A 106 35.67 -0.39 1.66
N ASP A 107 36.63 0.41 1.18
CA ASP A 107 36.45 1.53 0.25
C ASP A 107 36.02 1.04 -1.15
N GLU A 108 34.96 0.25 -1.23
CA GLU A 108 34.36 -0.10 -2.50
C GLU A 108 33.50 1.08 -2.98
N PRO A 109 33.75 1.61 -4.20
CA PRO A 109 32.97 2.72 -4.71
C PRO A 109 31.51 2.29 -4.85
N LEU A 110 30.62 3.03 -4.18
CA LEU A 110 29.18 2.82 -4.21
C LEU A 110 28.72 2.76 -5.67
N LYS A 111 28.24 1.59 -6.11
CA LYS A 111 27.75 1.38 -7.48
C LYS A 111 26.54 2.29 -7.69
N LYS A 112 26.73 3.37 -8.47
CA LYS A 112 25.65 4.26 -8.88
C LYS A 112 24.80 3.54 -9.92
N ASP A 113 23.53 3.34 -9.63
CA ASP A 113 22.57 2.82 -10.59
C ASP A 113 22.53 3.72 -11.83
N LYS A 114 22.67 3.12 -13.02
CA LYS A 114 22.59 3.84 -14.29
C LYS A 114 21.15 4.30 -14.50
N LYS A 115 20.95 5.62 -14.65
CA LYS A 115 19.68 6.20 -15.08
C LYS A 115 19.29 5.60 -16.44
N THR A 116 18.07 5.09 -16.54
CA THR A 116 17.47 4.68 -17.81
C THR A 116 17.34 5.90 -18.72
N LEU A 117 17.84 5.78 -19.95
CA LEU A 117 17.63 6.76 -21.01
C LEU A 117 16.14 6.79 -21.37
N GLU A 118 15.52 7.95 -21.26
CA GLU A 118 14.19 8.21 -21.79
C GLU A 118 14.29 8.21 -23.32
N GLU A 119 13.59 7.27 -23.98
CA GLU A 119 13.45 7.27 -25.43
C GLU A 119 12.52 8.42 -25.82
N ALA A 120 13.11 9.47 -26.38
CA ALA A 120 12.40 10.56 -27.02
C ALA A 120 11.78 10.08 -28.35
N ASP A 121 10.58 10.62 -28.63
CA ASP A 121 9.84 10.62 -29.90
C ASP A 121 9.27 9.30 -30.44
N SER A 122 8.04 8.96 -30.01
CA SER A 122 7.18 8.00 -30.73
C SER A 122 6.12 8.64 -31.64
N TYR A 123 6.16 9.96 -31.89
CA TYR A 123 5.27 10.61 -32.87
C TYR A 123 5.93 10.71 -34.24
N LYS A 124 6.07 9.56 -34.90
CA LYS A 124 6.04 9.48 -36.37
C LYS A 124 5.25 8.24 -36.74
N TYR A 125 3.98 8.44 -37.07
CA TYR A 125 3.21 7.88 -38.19
C TYR A 125 1.72 8.13 -37.94
#